data_AF-A0A1I6UAF7-F1
#
_entry.id   AF-A0A1I6UAF7-F1
#
_cell.length_a   1.000
_cell.length_b   1.000
_cell.length_c   1.000
_cell.angle_alpha   90.00
_cell.angle_beta   90.00
_cell.angle_gamma   90.00
#
_symmetry.space_group_name_H-M   'P 1'
#
loop_
_entity.id
_entity.type
_entity.pdbx_description
1 polymer ?
#
loop_
_entity_poly.entity_id
_entity_poly.type
_entity_poly.pdbx_seq_one_letter_code
_entity_poly.pdbx_strand_id
1 'polypeptide(L)'
;MSRKQKRIIMSIIGVWLLIYILLHRTPTAAIRTEMFLSGNPKAAMQGKIERMGDPYDGVVPDHLRAFYGVPEKEYENYRFPEIRHSSSSIDMSSACVRKRWFLYYAELGCF
;
A
#
# COMPACT_ATOMS: atom_id res chain seq x y z
N MET A 1 -26.81 -22.08 16.32
CA MET A 1 -26.53 -20.63 16.37
C MET A 1 -27.85 -19.85 16.23
N SER A 2 -28.18 -19.02 17.22
CA SER A 2 -29.43 -18.22 17.25
C SER A 2 -29.51 -17.21 16.09
N ARG A 3 -30.72 -16.85 15.62
CA ARG A 3 -30.93 -15.76 14.64
C ARG A 3 -30.27 -14.45 15.10
N LYS A 4 -30.24 -14.18 16.42
CA LYS A 4 -29.53 -13.01 16.99
C LYS A 4 -28.01 -13.11 16.80
N GLN A 5 -27.43 -14.27 17.10
CA GLN A 5 -25.99 -14.52 16.90
C GLN A 5 -25.58 -14.40 15.42
N LYS A 6 -26.40 -14.91 14.50
CA LYS A 6 -26.15 -14.76 13.05
C LYS A 6 -26.11 -13.30 12.61
N ARG A 7 -27.03 -12.46 13.08
CA ARG A 7 -27.04 -11.02 12.77
C ARG A 7 -25.80 -10.31 13.32
N ILE A 8 -25.42 -10.61 14.57
CA ILE A 8 -24.22 -10.03 15.19
C ILE A 8 -22.96 -10.40 14.38
N ILE A 9 -22.80 -11.67 13.99
CA ILE A 9 -21.65 -12.11 13.20
C ILE A 9 -21.62 -11.41 11.83
N MET A 10 -22.77 -11.31 11.14
CA MET A 10 -22.85 -10.57 9.87
C MET A 10 -22.48 -9.10 10.03
N SER A 11 -22.94 -8.45 11.11
CA SER A 11 -22.55 -7.07 11.41
C SER A 11 -21.04 -6.93 11.64
N ILE A 12 -20.44 -7.83 12.41
CA ILE A 12 -18.99 -7.81 12.67
C ILE A 12 -18.20 -7.99 11.37
N ILE A 13 -18.57 -8.97 10.54
CA ILE A 13 -17.92 -9.20 9.24
C ILE A 13 -18.03 -7.96 8.35
N GLY A 14 -19.22 -7.36 8.28
CA GLY A 14 -19.45 -6.13 7.51
C GLY A 14 -18.56 -4.98 7.98
N VAL A 15 -18.44 -4.77 9.29
CA VAL A 15 -17.56 -3.73 9.86
C VAL A 15 -16.10 -3.98 9.51
N TRP A 16 -15.61 -5.21 9.66
CA TRP A 16 -14.23 -5.56 9.30
C TRP A 16 -13.95 -5.34 7.81
N LEU A 17 -14.88 -5.71 6.95
CA LEU A 17 -14.74 -5.52 5.50
C LEU A 17 -14.71 -4.03 5.13
N LEU A 18 -15.52 -3.19 5.78
CA LEU A 18 -15.47 -1.74 5.61
C LEU A 18 -14.13 -1.14 6.07
N ILE A 19 -13.61 -1.57 7.23
CA ILE A 19 -12.30 -1.15 7.73
C ILE A 19 -11.22 -1.53 6.73
N TYR A 20 -11.23 -2.77 6.24
CA TYR A 20 -10.27 -3.25 5.24
C TYR A 20 -10.26 -2.38 3.97
N ILE A 21 -11.45 -2.06 3.44
CA ILE A 21 -11.59 -1.18 2.28
C ILE A 21 -11.02 0.21 2.56
N LEU A 22 -11.32 0.80 3.72
CA LEU A 22 -10.79 2.12 4.09
C LEU A 22 -9.27 2.13 4.17
N LEU A 23 -8.68 1.08 4.74
CA LEU A 23 -7.23 0.92 4.86
C LEU A 23 -6.52 0.76 3.51
N HIS A 24 -7.20 0.25 2.49
CA HIS A 24 -6.62 0.00 1.16
C HIS A 24 -7.18 0.95 0.08
N ARG A 25 -7.91 2.01 0.46
CA ARG A 25 -8.56 2.93 -0.49
C ARG A 25 -7.58 3.84 -1.22
N THR A 26 -6.43 4.14 -0.62
CA THR A 26 -5.41 5.04 -1.18
C THR A 26 -4.02 4.42 -1.02
N PRO A 27 -3.03 4.80 -1.87
CA PRO A 27 -1.66 4.30 -1.75
C PRO A 27 -1.07 4.54 -0.37
N THR A 28 -1.28 5.74 0.18
CA THR A 28 -0.76 6.11 1.50
C THR A 28 -1.41 5.32 2.63
N ALA A 29 -2.72 5.06 2.55
CA ALA A 29 -3.39 4.21 3.55
C ALA A 29 -2.87 2.77 3.51
N ALA A 30 -2.63 2.22 2.31
CA ALA A 30 -2.08 0.88 2.15
C ALA A 30 -0.65 0.79 2.73
N ILE A 31 0.22 1.75 2.40
CA ILE A 31 1.58 1.83 2.96
C ILE A 31 1.54 1.92 4.48
N ARG A 32 0.70 2.80 5.04
CA ARG A 32 0.59 2.96 6.50
C ARG A 32 0.07 1.70 7.18
N THR A 33 -0.85 0.99 6.54
CA THR A 33 -1.36 -0.30 7.05
C THR A 33 -0.22 -1.30 7.11
N GLU A 34 0.57 -1.43 6.04
CA GLU A 34 1.70 -2.35 6.01
C GLU A 34 2.80 -1.96 7.00
N MET A 35 3.14 -0.67 7.10
CA MET A 35 4.05 -0.15 8.13
C MET A 35 3.58 -0.51 9.55
N PHE A 36 2.29 -0.37 9.83
CA PHE A 36 1.73 -0.69 11.14
C PHE A 36 1.86 -2.19 11.43
N LEU A 37 1.51 -3.05 10.46
CA LEU A 37 1.60 -4.51 10.58
C LEU A 37 3.05 -5.00 10.70
N SER A 38 4.00 -4.28 10.07
CA SER A 38 5.45 -4.54 10.15
C SER A 38 6.07 -4.23 11.52
N GLY A 39 5.29 -3.74 12.48
CA GLY A 39 5.77 -3.36 13.82
C GLY A 39 6.23 -1.91 13.94
N ASN A 40 5.88 -1.05 12.98
CA ASN A 40 6.28 0.36 12.95
C ASN A 40 5.07 1.33 13.08
N PRO A 41 4.27 1.26 14.16
CA PRO A 41 3.04 2.04 14.29
C PRO A 41 3.28 3.56 14.36
N LYS A 42 4.40 4.00 14.97
CA LYS A 42 4.76 5.43 15.03
C LYS A 42 5.02 5.98 13.63
N ALA A 43 5.75 5.24 12.80
CA ALA A 43 6.01 5.62 11.42
C ALA A 43 4.75 5.58 10.56
N ALA A 44 3.87 4.60 10.76
CA ALA A 44 2.57 4.56 10.07
C ALA A 44 1.72 5.81 10.34
N MET A 45 1.75 6.36 11.56
CA MET A 45 0.93 7.53 11.92
C MET A 45 1.56 8.87 11.51
N GLN A 46 2.89 8.99 11.65
CA GLN A 46 3.59 10.28 11.56
C GLN A 46 4.54 10.37 10.36
N GLY A 47 4.83 9.25 9.72
CA GLY A 47 5.76 9.15 8.61
C GLY A 47 5.31 9.97 7.41
N LYS A 48 6.22 10.81 6.91
CA LYS A 48 6.07 11.41 5.59
C LYS A 48 6.24 10.31 4.55
N ILE A 49 5.29 10.23 3.63
CA ILE A 49 5.31 9.28 2.52
C ILE A 49 5.38 10.13 1.26
N GLU A 50 6.49 10.01 0.53
CA GLU A 50 6.76 10.76 -0.67
C GLU A 50 6.66 9.82 -1.87
N ARG A 51 5.87 10.21 -2.88
CA ARG A 51 5.81 9.47 -4.14
C ARG A 51 7.10 9.72 -4.89
N MET A 52 7.82 8.65 -5.23
CA MET A 52 8.93 8.77 -6.18
C MET A 52 8.33 8.94 -7.57
N GLY A 53 8.76 10.00 -8.27
CA GLY A 53 8.40 10.18 -9.67
C GLY A 53 9.01 9.06 -10.51
N ASP A 54 8.23 8.51 -11.44
CA ASP A 54 8.77 7.67 -12.50
C ASP A 54 9.54 8.59 -13.46
N PRO A 55 10.82 8.32 -13.79
CA PRO A 55 11.60 9.12 -14.73
C PRO A 55 10.92 9.30 -16.10
N TYR A 56 10.00 8.41 -16.46
CA TYR A 56 9.26 8.43 -17.72
C TYR A 56 7.88 9.10 -17.61
N ASP A 57 7.38 9.39 -16.40
CA ASP A 57 6.10 10.08 -16.20
C ASP A 57 6.15 11.48 -16.86
N GLY A 58 5.23 11.74 -17.78
CA GLY A 58 5.17 13.01 -18.52
C GLY A 58 6.16 13.16 -19.67
N VAL A 59 7.12 12.24 -19.80
CA VAL A 59 8.06 12.17 -20.94
C VAL A 59 7.52 11.23 -22.01
N VAL A 60 7.02 10.05 -21.60
CA VAL A 60 6.45 9.05 -22.51
C VAL A 60 4.99 8.83 -22.15
N PRO A 61 4.03 9.12 -23.06
CA PRO A 61 2.64 8.77 -22.84
C PRO A 61 2.46 7.27 -22.58
N ASP A 62 1.56 6.89 -21.68
CA ASP A 62 1.39 5.49 -21.24
C ASP A 62 1.21 4.51 -22.40
N HIS A 63 0.43 4.90 -23.42
CA HIS A 63 0.17 4.09 -24.62
C HIS A 63 1.39 3.91 -25.54
N LEU A 64 2.46 4.69 -25.36
CA LEU A 64 3.70 4.60 -26.13
C LEU A 64 4.86 3.99 -25.36
N ARG A 65 4.69 3.66 -24.06
CA ARG A 65 5.78 3.10 -23.23
C ARG A 65 6.39 1.84 -23.86
N ALA A 66 5.55 0.93 -24.33
CA ALA A 66 5.99 -0.29 -25.01
C ALA A 66 6.80 -0.01 -26.29
N PHE A 67 6.46 1.04 -27.04
CA PHE A 67 7.17 1.42 -28.27
C PHE A 67 8.59 1.94 -27.99
N TYR A 68 8.76 2.66 -26.89
CA TYR A 68 10.05 3.21 -26.46
C TYR A 68 10.87 2.24 -25.58
N GLY A 69 10.44 0.99 -25.42
CA GLY A 69 11.09 0.02 -24.54
C GLY A 69 11.06 0.42 -23.06
N VAL A 70 10.15 1.33 -22.68
CA VAL A 70 9.94 1.72 -21.28
C VAL A 70 9.10 0.63 -20.62
N PRO A 71 9.55 0.06 -19.49
CA PRO A 71 8.79 -0.95 -18.78
C PRO A 71 7.41 -0.42 -18.37
N GLU A 72 6.42 -1.28 -18.47
CA GLU A 72 5.06 -0.97 -18.06
C GLU A 72 5.02 -0.70 -16.56
N LYS A 73 4.24 0.30 -16.16
CA LYS A 73 4.19 0.75 -14.77
C LYS A 73 3.28 -0.16 -13.96
N GLU A 74 3.80 -1.31 -13.54
CA GLU A 74 3.05 -2.28 -12.73
C GLU A 74 2.80 -1.78 -11.30
N TYR A 75 3.65 -0.88 -10.79
CA TYR A 75 3.60 -0.38 -9.43
C TYR A 75 4.08 1.07 -9.33
N GLU A 76 3.58 1.76 -8.31
CA GLU A 76 4.03 3.10 -7.93
C GLU A 76 5.03 3.03 -6.78
N ASN A 77 6.13 3.78 -6.89
CA ASN A 77 7.18 3.79 -5.88
C ASN A 77 6.99 4.92 -4.89
N TYR A 78 7.23 4.62 -3.62
CA TYR A 78 7.15 5.56 -2.52
C TYR A 78 8.38 5.44 -1.63
N ARG A 79 8.80 6.57 -1.06
CA ARG A 79 9.88 6.68 -0.09
C ARG A 79 9.35 7.23 1.23
N PHE A 80 9.97 6.84 2.33
CA PHE A 80 9.68 7.36 3.65
C PHE A 80 10.93 7.26 4.55
N PRO A 81 10.95 7.94 5.70
CA PRO A 81 12.05 7.83 6.64
C PRO A 81 12.31 6.38 7.01
N GLU A 82 13.58 6.01 7.18
CA GLU A 82 14.01 4.67 7.50
C GLU A 82 13.25 4.11 8.71
N ILE A 83 12.61 2.97 8.50
CA ILE A 83 11.94 2.19 9.55
C ILE A 83 12.70 0.89 9.74
N ARG A 84 12.85 0.47 11.00
CA ARG A 84 13.47 -0.81 11.31
C ARG A 84 12.39 -1.89 11.31
N HIS A 85 12.55 -2.91 10.48
CA HIS A 85 11.76 -4.13 10.66
C HIS A 85 12.28 -4.85 11.91
N SER A 86 11.40 -5.42 12.75
CA SER A 86 11.86 -6.12 13.96
C SER A 86 12.61 -7.42 13.65
N SER A 87 12.59 -7.89 12.39
CA SER A 87 13.02 -9.24 12.01
C SER A 87 13.92 -9.33 10.78
N SER A 88 14.24 -8.22 10.09
CA SER A 88 15.13 -8.25 8.92
C SER A 88 16.01 -7.00 8.86
N SER A 89 17.26 -7.20 8.45
CA SER A 89 18.27 -6.15 8.20
C SER A 89 18.07 -5.44 6.86
N ILE A 90 16.86 -5.48 6.30
CA ILE A 90 16.53 -4.88 5.01
C ILE A 90 16.02 -3.47 5.31
N ASP A 91 16.66 -2.48 4.67
CA ASP A 91 16.24 -1.08 4.74
C ASP A 91 14.84 -0.95 4.15
N MET A 92 13.85 -0.79 5.03
CA MET A 92 12.45 -0.66 4.63
C MET A 92 12.07 0.79 4.38
N SER A 93 12.96 1.66 3.88
CA SER A 93 12.65 3.07 3.58
C SER A 93 11.91 3.29 2.25
N SER A 94 11.53 2.22 1.55
CA SER A 94 10.84 2.23 0.26
C SER A 94 9.59 1.35 0.27
N ALA A 95 8.61 1.67 -0.59
CA ALA A 95 7.46 0.80 -0.83
C ALA A 95 7.02 0.83 -2.30
N CYS A 96 6.57 -0.32 -2.79
CA CYS A 96 5.84 -0.43 -4.04
C CYS A 96 4.35 -0.53 -3.76
N VAL A 97 3.54 0.24 -4.48
CA VAL A 97 2.09 0.16 -4.39
C VAL A 97 1.52 -0.31 -5.71
N ARG A 98 0.77 -1.41 -5.67
CA ARG A 98 0.03 -1.95 -6.80
C ARG A 98 -1.45 -1.67 -6.62
N LYS A 99 -2.10 -1.23 -7.68
CA LYS A 99 -3.56 -1.08 -7.70
C LYS A 99 -4.19 -2.35 -8.28
N ARG A 100 -5.12 -2.94 -7.54
CA ARG A 100 -5.92 -4.07 -8.02
C ARG A 100 -7.40 -3.75 -7.77
N TRP A 101 -8.18 -3.70 -8.84
CA TRP A 101 -9.55 -3.18 -8.82
C TRP A 101 -9.61 -1.76 -8.23
N PHE A 102 -10.28 -1.60 -7.09
CA PHE A 102 -10.45 -0.34 -6.38
C PHE A 102 -9.56 -0.22 -5.13
N LEU A 103 -8.72 -1.22 -4.87
CA LEU A 103 -7.84 -1.28 -3.70
C LEU A 103 -6.37 -1.15 -4.09
N TYR A 104 -5.60 -0.62 -3.16
CA TYR A 104 -4.16 -0.45 -3.23
C TYR A 104 -3.48 -1.42 -2.27
N TYR A 105 -2.45 -2.08 -2.74
CA TYR A 105 -1.65 -3.05 -1.99
C TYR A 105 -0.22 -2.55 -1.94
N ALA A 106 0.35 -2.45 -0.75
CA ALA A 106 1.70 -1.96 -0.53
C ALA A 106 2.63 -3.11 -0.13
N GLU A 107 3.85 -3.08 -0.64
CA GLU A 107 4.94 -3.96 -0.26
C GLU A 107 6.11 -3.08 0.19
N LEU A 108 6.66 -3.30 1.39
CA LEU A 108 7.77 -2.53 1.95
C LEU A 108 9.11 -3.14 1.54
N GLY A 109 10.13 -2.30 1.33
CA GLY A 109 11.50 -2.74 1.04
C GLY A 109 11.72 -3.22 -0.40
N CYS A 110 11.21 -2.48 -1.38
CA CYS A 110 11.33 -2.85 -2.80
C CYS A 110 12.72 -2.65 -3.41
N PHE A 111 13.53 -1.76 -2.82
CA PHE A 111 14.85 -1.36 -3.32
C PHE A 111 15.80 -1.14 -2.14
#